data_AF-A0A1V6GMV3-F1
#
_entry.id   AF-A0A1V6GMV3-F1
#
_cell.length_a   1.000
_cell.length_b   1.000
_cell.length_c   1.000
_cell.angle_alpha   90.00
_cell.angle_beta   90.00
_cell.angle_gamma   90.00
#
_symmetry.space_group_name_H-M   'P 1'
#
loop_
_entity.id
_entity.type
_entity.pdbx_description
1 polymer ?
#
loop_
_entity_poly.entity_id
_entity_poly.type
_entity_poly.pdbx_seq_one_letter_code
_entity_poly.pdbx_strand_id
1 'polypeptide(L)' 'MRCVCGHQVDFMRGCMGGPAPCANLDYSQRLNEVVMLGVAAIAEDSGDELKWDAKVGRFTNKESANMFLKRSYRKGWEI' A
#
# COMPACT_ATOMS: atom_id res chain seq x y z
N MET A 1 -13.06 13.03 0.80
CA MET A 1 -14.40 12.45 1.07
C MET A 1 -14.65 12.52 2.56
N ARG A 2 -15.72 13.15 3.04
CA ARG A 2 -15.98 13.33 4.47
C ARG A 2 -16.96 12.25 4.94
N CYS A 3 -16.57 11.45 5.92
CA CYS A 3 -17.44 10.47 6.56
C CYS A 3 -18.51 11.20 7.38
N VAL A 4 -19.78 11.10 6.98
CA VAL A 4 -20.90 11.83 7.62
C VAL A 4 -21.42 11.10 8.87
N CYS A 5 -21.21 9.78 8.95
CA CYS A 5 -21.49 8.93 10.10
C CYS A 5 -20.20 8.39 10.73
N GLY A 6 -20.29 7.47 11.70
CA GLY A 6 -19.12 6.70 12.14
C GLY A 6 -18.55 5.84 11.01
N HIS A 7 -17.23 5.61 11.01
CA HIS A 7 -16.54 4.86 9.94
C HIS A 7 -17.05 3.42 9.80
N GLN A 8 -17.52 2.80 10.88
CA GLN A 8 -18.12 1.46 10.86
C GLN A 8 -19.45 1.46 10.09
N VAL A 9 -20.26 2.51 10.29
CA VAL A 9 -21.55 2.66 9.61
C VAL A 9 -21.35 2.93 8.12
N ASP A 10 -20.32 3.72 7.79
CA ASP A 10 -19.93 3.99 6.41
C ASP A 10 -19.48 2.71 5.68
N PHE A 11 -18.65 1.89 6.34
CA PHE A 11 -18.25 0.58 5.83
C PHE A 11 -19.45 -0.36 5.61
N MET A 12 -20.33 -0.50 6.61
CA MET A 12 -21.53 -1.35 6.48
C MET A 12 -22.41 -0.93 5.30
N ARG A 13 -22.60 0.38 5.08
CA ARG A 13 -23.36 0.90 3.94
C ARG A 13 -22.72 0.56 2.60
N GLY A 14 -21.40 0.67 2.49
CA GLY A 14 -20.66 0.23 1.31
C GLY A 14 -20.86 -1.26 1.01
N CYS A 15 -20.82 -2.12 2.05
CA CYS A 15 -21.08 -3.56 1.88
C CYS A 15 -22.51 -3.89 1.42
N MET A 16 -23.49 -3.04 1.72
CA MET A 16 -24.89 -3.20 1.29
C MET A 16 -25.16 -2.65 -0.12
N GLY A 17 -24.11 -2.30 -0.89
CA GLY A 17 -24.25 -1.76 -2.24
C GLY A 17 -24.45 -0.24 -2.29
N GLY A 18 -24.22 0.45 -1.16
CA GLY A 18 -24.15 1.91 -1.13
C GLY A 18 -22.90 2.47 -1.83
N PRO A 19 -22.69 3.79 -1.76
CA PRO A 19 -21.48 4.41 -2.30
C PRO A 19 -20.22 3.87 -1.61
N ALA A 20 -19.07 3.99 -2.30
CA ALA A 20 -17.80 3.54 -1.77
C ALA A 20 -17.48 4.19 -0.41
N PRO A 21 -16.98 3.41 0.58
CA PRO A 21 -16.65 3.94 1.88
C PRO A 21 -15.48 4.93 1.80
N CYS A 22 -15.36 5.81 2.79
CA CYS A 22 -14.35 6.86 2.83
C CYS A 22 -12.91 6.34 2.86
N ALA A 23 -12.72 5.11 3.35
CA ALA A 23 -11.44 4.39 3.43
C ALA A 23 -11.33 3.26 2.38
N ASN A 24 -11.90 3.46 1.19
CA ASN A 24 -11.78 2.53 0.07
C ASN A 24 -10.31 2.28 -0.34
N LEU A 25 -10.09 1.24 -1.14
CA LEU A 25 -8.74 0.86 -1.58
C LEU A 25 -8.08 1.94 -2.44
N ASP A 26 -8.81 2.69 -3.27
CA ASP A 26 -8.22 3.75 -4.10
C ASP A 26 -7.50 4.83 -3.28
N TYR A 27 -8.08 5.17 -2.13
CA TYR A 27 -7.46 6.07 -1.16
C TYR A 27 -6.45 5.35 -0.27
N SER A 28 -6.88 4.27 0.40
CA SER A 28 -6.11 3.62 1.45
C SER A 28 -4.84 2.93 0.93
N GLN A 29 -4.83 2.43 -0.31
CA GLN A 29 -3.65 1.78 -0.89
C GLN A 29 -2.47 2.75 -1.02
N ARG A 30 -2.72 4.00 -1.43
CA ARG A 30 -1.68 5.03 -1.59
C ARG A 30 -1.10 5.45 -0.25
N LEU A 31 -1.93 5.48 0.79
CA LEU A 31 -1.45 5.73 2.15
C LEU A 31 -0.57 4.58 2.65
N ASN A 32 -1.00 3.33 2.41
CA ASN A 32 -0.23 2.15 2.78
C ASN A 32 1.09 2.05 2.01
N GLU A 33 1.12 2.48 0.75
CA GLU A 33 2.33 2.55 -0.07
C GLU A 33 3.45 3.34 0.64
N VAL A 34 3.16 4.52 1.17
CA VAL A 34 4.15 5.33 1.90
C VAL A 34 4.73 4.58 3.10
N VAL A 35 3.90 3.86 3.85
CA VAL A 35 4.35 3.06 4.99
C VAL A 35 5.27 1.92 4.53
N MET A 36 4.90 1.24 3.45
CA MET A 36 5.68 0.15 2.88
C MET A 36 7.03 0.61 2.34
N LEU A 37 7.12 1.81 1.75
CA LEU A 37 8.38 2.40 1.33
C LEU A 37 9.32 2.66 2.52
N GLY A 38 8.78 3.09 3.65
CA GLY A 38 9.56 3.22 4.89
C GLY A 38 10.10 1.88 5.39
N VAL A 39 9.29 0.83 5.35
CA VAL A 39 9.74 -0.54 5.70
C VAL A 39 10.82 -1.03 4.75
N ALA A 40 10.68 -0.80 3.44
CA ALA A 40 11.67 -1.18 2.46
C ALA A 40 13.00 -0.43 2.66
N ALA A 41 12.96 0.85 3.02
CA ALA A 41 14.15 1.63 3.34
C ALA A 41 14.90 1.09 4.58
N ILE A 42 14.16 0.71 5.63
CA ILE A 42 14.74 0.08 6.82
C ILE A 42 15.33 -1.29 6.49
N ALA A 43 14.66 -2.09 5.65
CA ALA A 43 15.12 -3.42 5.28
C ALA A 43 16.36 -3.42 4.36
N GLU A 44 16.48 -2.42 3.47
CA GLU A 44 17.67 -2.23 2.63
C GLU A 44 18.90 -1.81 3.45
N ASP A 45 18.72 -1.07 4.55
CA ASP A 45 19.72 -0.74 5.58
C ASP A 45 21.07 -0.16 5.05
N SER A 46 21.07 0.38 3.83
CA SER A 46 22.28 0.93 3.21
C SER A 46 22.62 2.35 3.66
N GLY A 47 21.65 3.05 4.28
CA GLY A 47 21.72 4.49 4.54
C GLY A 47 21.57 5.37 3.28
N ASP A 48 21.43 4.77 2.10
CA ASP A 48 21.21 5.48 0.85
C ASP A 48 19.76 6.01 0.75
N GLU A 49 19.59 7.17 0.12
CA GLU A 49 18.26 7.63 -0.29
C GLU A 49 17.68 6.71 -1.38
N LEU A 50 16.47 6.19 -1.19
CA LEU A 50 15.76 5.40 -2.19
C LEU A 50 14.80 6.25 -3.02
N LYS A 51 14.97 6.24 -4.34
CA LYS A 51 14.14 7.00 -5.29
C LYS A 51 13.03 6.12 -5.85
N TRP A 52 11.80 6.42 -5.44
CA TRP A 52 10.59 5.70 -5.83
C TRP A 52 9.91 6.29 -7.07
N ASP A 53 9.60 5.43 -8.05
CA ASP A 53 8.67 5.75 -9.14
C ASP A 53 7.30 5.14 -8.85
N ALA A 54 6.36 5.95 -8.38
CA ALA A 54 5.00 5.51 -8.03
C ALA A 54 4.14 5.14 -9.24
N LYS A 55 4.49 5.57 -10.46
CA LYS A 55 3.73 5.18 -11.67
C LYS A 55 4.07 3.76 -12.08
N VAL A 56 5.34 3.38 -11.96
CA VAL A 56 5.82 2.04 -12.31
C VAL A 56 5.77 1.09 -11.11
N GLY A 57 5.87 1.61 -9.89
CA GLY A 57 5.89 0.83 -8.66
C GLY A 57 7.25 0.20 -8.38
N ARG A 58 8.36 0.93 -8.57
CA ARG A 58 9.72 0.43 -8.30
C ARG A 58 10.70 1.50 -7.84
N PHE A 59 11.76 1.07 -7.16
CA PHE A 59 12.94 1.89 -6.91
C PHE A 59 13.80 1.98 -8.17
N THR A 60 14.27 3.18 -8.48
CA THR A 60 14.96 3.50 -9.75
C THR A 60 16.48 3.53 -9.61
N ASN A 61 16.98 3.75 -8.41
CA ASN A 61 18.40 3.96 -8.13
C ASN A 61 19.06 2.81 -7.35
N LYS A 62 18.27 1.83 -6.88
CA LYS A 62 18.77 0.72 -6.07
C LYS A 62 17.94 -0.54 -6.37
N GLU A 63 18.48 -1.43 -7.21
CA GLU A 63 17.75 -2.62 -7.65
C GLU A 63 17.62 -3.67 -6.53
N SER A 64 18.57 -3.71 -5.57
CA SER A 64 18.45 -4.55 -4.36
C SER A 64 17.18 -4.25 -3.58
N ALA A 65 16.83 -2.97 -3.42
CA ALA A 65 15.64 -2.56 -2.67
C ALA A 65 14.32 -3.09 -3.27
N ASN A 66 14.28 -3.37 -4.58
CA ASN A 66 13.09 -3.91 -5.24
C ASN A 66 12.74 -5.33 -4.76
N MET A 67 13.68 -6.06 -4.16
CA MET A 67 13.40 -7.39 -3.59
C MET A 67 12.40 -7.31 -2.42
N PHE A 68 12.36 -6.19 -1.70
CA PHE A 68 11.46 -5.99 -0.56
C PHE A 68 10.03 -5.61 -0.97
N LEU A 69 9.80 -5.32 -2.25
CA LEU A 69 8.47 -5.00 -2.78
C LEU A 69 7.61 -6.26 -2.98
N LYS A 70 8.22 -7.45 -2.96
CA LYS A 70 7.53 -8.73 -3.13
C LYS A 70 7.65 -9.57 -1.88
N ARG A 71 6.56 -10.28 -1.54
CA ARG A 71 6.60 -11.34 -0.54
C ARG A 71 6.78 -12.69 -1.23
N SER A 72 7.57 -13.55 -0.60
CA SER A 72 7.58 -14.98 -0.91
C SER A 72 6.30 -15.60 -0.32
N TYR A 73 5.41 -16.08 -1.19
CA TYR A 73 4.20 -16.77 -0.78
C TYR A 73 4.47 -18.26 -0.51
N ARG A 74 3.64 -18.85 0.34
CA ARG A 74 3.64 -20.31 0.57
C ARG A 74 3.15 -21.02 -0.69
N LYS A 75 3.69 -22.21 -0.96
CA LYS A 75 3.23 -23.08 -2.05
C LYS A 75 1.70 -23.27 -2.01
N GLY A 76 1.03 -23.03 -3.14
CA GLY A 76 -0.43 -23.09 -3.28
C GLY A 76 -1.18 -21.81 -2.92
N TRP A 77 -0.46 -20.72 -2.64
CA TRP A 77 -0.99 -19.37 -2.34
C TRP A 77 -0.28 -18.30 -3.19
N GLU A 78 0.22 -18.67 -4.37
CA GLU A 78 0.80 -17.75 -5.32
C GLU A 78 -0.28 -16.78 -5.86
N ILE A 79 0.04 -15.49 -5.92
CA ILE A 79 -0.81 -14.42 -6.47
C ILE A 79 -0.36 -14.11 -7.90
#